data_AF-A0A1G7M369-F1
#
_entry.id   AF-A0A1G7M369-F1
#
_cell.length_a   1.000
_cell.length_b   1.000
_cell.length_c   1.000
_cell.angle_alpha   90.00
_cell.angle_beta   90.00
_cell.angle_gamma   90.00
#
_symmetry.space_group_name_H-M   'P 1'
#
loop_
_entity.id
_entity.type
_entity.pdbx_description
1 polymer ?
#
loop_
_entity_poly.entity_id
_entity_poly.type
_entity_poly.pdbx_seq_one_letter_code
_entity_poly.pdbx_strand_id
1 'polypeptide(L)'
;MVANFIGGALVVAAVGGIAMVALADEPSPPVISVERVIDGDTIEVRTDGQVEKIRLLNIDAPETDECLSAEATEHLARLLPAGTTVTLEHDVERTDRYGRVLAGVVKADGTLVNAEVARAGLAAAITVGRNARFYPEVNAALSEAVAAERGLHSGEIDCTLPAQVKAVTTAAAAPAPAATAAPAEWTLAADKAKSALLRADALVRPRGIVWTVLSAAQQSKLRELVASTRSTLDQREKDFRSGAAAAEKREAEAAEERRRAEVAAEEQRQRAAAEEQRRRDAAAQAQAQAQVQQQRTQSAPQQPADPYPGYNGPRCYAPGGKTWTPCPQR
;
A
#
# COMPACT_ATOMS: atom_id res chain seq x y z
N MET A 1 -104.54 -50.40 71.64
CA MET A 1 -104.22 -51.49 70.69
C MET A 1 -103.26 -50.92 69.66
N VAL A 2 -101.96 -51.10 69.87
CA VAL A 2 -101.06 -52.04 69.16
C VAL A 2 -100.79 -51.67 67.69
N ALA A 3 -99.54 -51.23 67.43
CA ALA A 3 -98.70 -51.39 66.22
C ALA A 3 -99.14 -50.68 64.91
N ASN A 4 -98.28 -50.25 63.97
CA ASN A 4 -96.92 -50.71 63.66
C ASN A 4 -96.12 -49.68 62.83
N PHE A 5 -94.79 -49.77 62.93
CA PHE A 5 -93.71 -49.11 62.19
C PHE A 5 -93.79 -49.28 60.65
N ILE A 6 -93.24 -48.32 59.88
CA ILE A 6 -92.09 -48.53 58.95
C ILE A 6 -91.31 -47.21 58.81
N GLY A 7 -90.08 -47.16 59.34
CA GLY A 7 -89.09 -46.12 59.08
C GLY A 7 -88.20 -46.53 57.91
N GLY A 8 -88.10 -45.68 56.88
CA GLY A 8 -87.16 -45.85 55.78
C GLY A 8 -85.83 -45.14 56.09
N ALA A 9 -84.79 -45.92 56.37
CA ALA A 9 -83.42 -45.43 56.47
C ALA A 9 -82.77 -45.50 55.08
N LEU A 10 -82.49 -44.35 54.49
CA LEU A 10 -81.71 -44.22 53.26
C LEU A 10 -80.21 -44.30 53.63
N VAL A 11 -79.57 -45.41 53.30
CA VAL A 11 -78.11 -45.57 53.45
C VAL A 11 -77.45 -44.99 52.20
N VAL A 12 -76.81 -43.83 52.33
CA VAL A 12 -75.92 -43.26 51.30
C VAL A 12 -74.54 -43.89 51.49
N ALA A 13 -74.20 -44.87 50.66
CA ALA A 13 -72.85 -45.41 50.59
C ALA A 13 -71.94 -44.41 49.85
N ALA A 14 -71.14 -43.65 50.61
CA ALA A 14 -70.07 -42.83 50.06
C ALA A 14 -68.89 -43.74 49.66
N VAL A 15 -68.79 -44.07 48.38
CA VAL A 15 -67.60 -44.71 47.81
C VAL A 15 -66.52 -43.64 47.69
N GLY A 16 -65.60 -43.62 48.65
CA GLY A 16 -64.39 -42.80 48.59
C GLY A 16 -63.43 -43.33 47.53
N GLY A 17 -63.55 -42.82 46.31
CA GLY A 17 -62.54 -43.02 45.27
C GLY A 17 -61.34 -42.13 45.55
N ILE A 18 -60.24 -42.72 46.01
CA ILE A 18 -58.94 -42.06 46.01
C ILE A 18 -58.51 -41.96 44.54
N ALA A 19 -58.64 -40.77 43.96
CA ALA A 19 -58.03 -40.46 42.68
C ALA A 19 -56.50 -40.41 42.89
N MET A 20 -55.81 -41.49 42.53
CA MET A 20 -54.37 -41.46 42.29
C MET A 20 -54.13 -40.55 41.09
N VAL A 21 -53.75 -39.30 41.36
CA VAL A 21 -53.20 -38.41 40.34
C VAL A 21 -51.81 -38.94 40.04
N ALA A 22 -51.71 -39.76 38.98
CA ALA A 22 -50.43 -40.09 38.38
C ALA A 22 -49.85 -38.77 37.85
N LEU A 23 -48.80 -38.26 38.51
CA LEU A 23 -47.93 -37.24 37.96
C LEU A 23 -47.30 -37.88 36.72
N ALA A 24 -47.82 -37.55 35.54
CA ALA A 24 -47.13 -37.85 34.30
C ALA A 24 -45.80 -37.09 34.37
N ASP A 25 -44.71 -37.85 34.35
CA ASP A 25 -43.36 -37.32 34.14
C ASP A 25 -43.36 -36.75 32.72
N GLU A 26 -43.61 -35.45 32.57
CA GLU A 26 -43.53 -34.78 31.28
C GLU A 26 -42.10 -34.97 30.77
N PRO A 27 -41.89 -35.59 29.60
CA PRO A 27 -40.55 -35.86 29.11
C PRO A 27 -39.77 -34.56 29.05
N SER A 28 -38.63 -34.50 29.72
CA SER A 28 -37.79 -33.30 29.71
C SER A 28 -37.44 -32.97 28.26
N PRO A 29 -37.48 -31.69 27.86
CA PRO A 29 -37.10 -31.31 26.51
C PRO A 29 -35.70 -31.87 26.18
N PRO A 30 -35.48 -32.35 24.96
CA PRO A 30 -34.23 -32.98 24.59
C PRO A 30 -33.07 -32.01 24.76
N VAL A 31 -32.00 -32.46 25.40
CA VAL A 31 -30.79 -31.66 25.63
C VAL A 31 -30.05 -31.53 24.30
N ILE A 32 -29.89 -30.28 23.85
CA ILE A 32 -29.14 -29.96 22.63
C ILE A 32 -27.74 -29.51 23.03
N SER A 33 -26.73 -30.19 22.49
CA SER A 33 -25.32 -29.87 22.76
C SER A 33 -24.55 -29.64 21.47
N VAL A 34 -23.62 -28.68 21.48
CA VAL A 34 -22.78 -28.39 20.31
C VAL A 34 -21.80 -29.53 20.08
N GLU A 35 -21.81 -30.12 18.89
CA GLU A 35 -20.85 -31.15 18.48
C GLU A 35 -19.57 -30.49 17.95
N ARG A 36 -19.71 -29.58 16.99
CA ARG A 36 -18.62 -28.77 16.44
C ARG A 36 -19.13 -27.53 15.70
N VAL A 37 -18.25 -26.55 15.53
CA VAL A 37 -18.46 -25.42 14.64
C VAL A 37 -17.95 -25.77 13.24
N ILE A 38 -18.73 -25.43 12.21
CA ILE A 38 -18.38 -25.69 10.80
C ILE A 38 -17.72 -24.46 10.19
N ASP A 39 -18.37 -23.30 10.33
CA ASP A 39 -17.91 -21.99 9.85
C ASP A 39 -18.48 -20.88 10.75
N GLY A 40 -18.36 -19.60 10.35
CA GLY A 40 -18.76 -18.44 11.15
C GLY A 40 -20.25 -18.28 11.44
N ASP A 41 -21.13 -19.07 10.80
CA ASP A 41 -22.58 -19.03 11.04
C ASP A 41 -23.28 -20.40 10.98
N THR A 42 -22.51 -21.49 10.91
CA THR A 42 -23.02 -22.85 10.88
C THR A 42 -22.37 -23.71 11.97
N ILE A 43 -23.21 -24.39 12.76
CA ILE A 43 -22.78 -25.36 13.77
C ILE A 43 -23.41 -26.72 13.51
N GLU A 44 -22.80 -27.77 14.04
CA GLU A 44 -23.44 -29.06 14.23
C GLU A 44 -23.78 -29.26 15.70
N VAL A 45 -25.01 -29.68 15.97
CA VAL A 45 -25.47 -30.00 17.31
C VAL A 45 -25.90 -31.45 17.38
N ARG A 46 -25.85 -32.00 18.58
CA ARG A 46 -26.36 -33.32 18.92
C ARG A 46 -27.64 -33.20 19.73
N THR A 47 -28.70 -33.80 19.23
CA THR A 47 -30.04 -33.85 19.83
C THR A 47 -30.58 -35.27 19.68
N ASP A 48 -31.02 -35.91 20.77
CA ASP A 48 -31.57 -37.28 20.77
C ASP A 48 -30.72 -38.32 20.02
N GLY A 49 -29.39 -38.19 20.14
CA GLY A 49 -28.42 -39.08 19.49
C GLY A 49 -28.18 -38.82 18.01
N GLN A 50 -28.93 -37.91 17.38
CA GLN A 50 -28.73 -37.47 16.00
C GLN A 50 -27.86 -36.21 15.94
N VAL A 51 -27.15 -36.03 14.83
CA VAL A 51 -26.37 -34.82 14.55
C VAL A 51 -27.09 -34.00 13.48
N GLU A 52 -27.38 -32.75 13.79
CA GLU A 52 -28.08 -31.81 12.91
C GLU A 52 -27.21 -30.59 12.62
N LYS A 53 -27.27 -30.09 11.38
CA LYS A 53 -26.62 -28.84 10.99
C LYS A 53 -27.56 -27.67 11.23
N ILE A 54 -27.09 -26.68 11.95
CA ILE A 54 -27.83 -25.46 12.29
C ILE A 54 -27.16 -24.28 11.58
N ARG A 55 -27.93 -23.56 10.75
CA ARG A 55 -27.54 -22.25 10.20
C ARG A 55 -28.13 -21.17 11.10
N LEU A 56 -27.26 -20.34 11.67
CA LEU A 56 -27.64 -19.28 12.59
C LEU A 56 -28.48 -18.24 11.85
N LEU A 57 -29.72 -18.02 12.30
CA LEU A 57 -30.61 -17.04 11.69
C LEU A 57 -30.11 -15.60 11.82
N ASN A 58 -30.49 -14.81 10.82
CA ASN A 58 -30.30 -13.36 10.74
C ASN A 58 -28.85 -12.84 10.72
N ILE A 59 -27.87 -13.73 10.65
CA ILE A 59 -26.48 -13.38 10.38
C ILE A 59 -25.99 -14.02 9.08
N ASP A 60 -24.96 -13.45 8.49
CA ASP A 60 -24.21 -14.01 7.37
C ASP A 60 -22.73 -13.77 7.65
N ALA A 61 -21.93 -14.81 7.80
CA ALA A 61 -20.51 -14.71 8.11
C ALA A 61 -19.64 -14.85 6.86
N PRO A 62 -18.40 -14.34 6.85
CA PRO A 62 -17.51 -14.47 5.69
C PRO A 62 -17.23 -15.92 5.30
N GLU A 63 -17.35 -16.20 4.00
CA GLU A 63 -17.04 -17.51 3.39
C GLU A 63 -15.53 -17.75 3.34
N THR A 64 -15.08 -18.99 3.11
CA THR A 64 -13.68 -19.45 3.32
C THR A 64 -12.59 -18.58 2.66
N ASP A 65 -12.85 -17.94 1.52
CA ASP A 65 -11.90 -17.08 0.81
C ASP A 65 -12.08 -15.58 1.09
N GLU A 66 -12.99 -15.23 1.99
CA GLU A 66 -13.30 -13.86 2.38
C GLU A 66 -12.51 -13.43 3.63
N CYS A 67 -12.30 -12.11 3.73
CA CYS A 67 -11.62 -11.50 4.87
C CYS A 67 -12.31 -11.87 6.19
N LEU A 68 -11.54 -12.29 7.18
CA LEU A 68 -11.99 -12.67 8.54
C LEU A 68 -12.86 -13.93 8.64
N SER A 69 -12.88 -14.80 7.62
CA SER A 69 -13.63 -16.07 7.68
C SER A 69 -13.15 -17.03 8.77
N ALA A 70 -11.83 -17.19 8.90
CA ALA A 70 -11.25 -18.03 9.95
C ALA A 70 -11.54 -17.44 11.34
N GLU A 71 -11.40 -16.13 11.50
CA GLU A 71 -11.65 -15.41 12.73
C GLU A 71 -13.12 -15.48 13.15
N ALA A 72 -14.06 -15.45 12.20
CA ALA A 72 -15.48 -15.66 12.45
C ALA A 72 -15.75 -17.07 12.98
N THR A 73 -15.17 -18.09 12.33
CA THR A 73 -15.27 -19.49 12.74
C THR A 73 -14.69 -19.72 14.14
N GLU A 74 -13.50 -19.19 14.40
CA GLU A 74 -12.85 -19.27 15.71
C GLU A 74 -13.63 -18.52 16.79
N HIS A 75 -14.22 -17.36 16.46
CA HIS A 75 -15.05 -16.60 17.39
C HIS A 75 -16.29 -17.39 17.78
N LEU A 76 -16.98 -17.99 16.81
CA LEU A 76 -18.13 -18.85 17.08
C LEU A 76 -17.72 -20.07 17.91
N ALA A 77 -16.56 -20.69 17.63
CA ALA A 77 -16.03 -21.80 18.42
C ALA A 77 -15.68 -21.41 19.87
N ARG A 78 -15.25 -20.15 20.11
CA ARG A 78 -15.05 -19.63 21.47
C ARG A 78 -16.36 -19.38 22.22
N LEU A 79 -17.40 -18.95 21.51
CA LEU A 79 -18.74 -18.77 22.08
C LEU A 79 -19.44 -20.11 22.36
N LEU A 80 -19.18 -21.11 21.51
CA LEU A 80 -19.79 -22.44 21.51
C LEU A 80 -18.73 -23.56 21.46
N PRO A 81 -17.91 -23.75 22.51
CA PRO A 81 -17.06 -24.92 22.60
C PRO A 81 -17.86 -26.23 22.48
N ALA A 82 -17.25 -27.29 21.96
CA ALA A 82 -17.90 -28.60 21.89
C ALA A 82 -18.40 -29.03 23.28
N GLY A 83 -19.62 -29.57 23.33
CA GLY A 83 -20.35 -29.90 24.55
C GLY A 83 -21.17 -28.76 25.15
N THR A 84 -21.10 -27.54 24.63
CA THR A 84 -21.93 -26.42 25.11
C THR A 84 -23.42 -26.73 24.92
N THR A 85 -24.20 -26.67 26.00
CA THR A 85 -25.66 -26.80 25.93
C THR A 85 -26.28 -25.51 25.42
N VAL A 86 -27.16 -25.63 24.43
CA VAL A 86 -27.84 -24.49 23.80
C VAL A 86 -29.34 -24.76 23.65
N THR A 87 -30.11 -23.69 23.53
CA THR A 87 -31.52 -23.72 23.12
C THR A 87 -31.62 -23.23 21.67
N LEU A 88 -32.35 -23.96 20.84
CA LEU A 88 -32.64 -23.56 19.47
C LEU A 88 -34.01 -22.87 19.38
N GLU A 89 -34.00 -21.55 19.19
CA GLU A 89 -35.21 -20.78 18.97
C GLU A 89 -35.51 -20.63 17.49
N HIS A 90 -36.70 -21.07 17.07
CA HIS A 90 -37.09 -21.08 15.67
C HIS A 90 -37.93 -19.85 15.30
N ASP A 91 -38.01 -19.59 14.00
CA ASP A 91 -38.90 -18.60 13.38
C ASP A 91 -39.83 -19.28 12.36
N VAL A 92 -40.43 -18.53 11.43
CA VAL A 92 -41.43 -18.99 10.46
C VAL A 92 -40.97 -20.21 9.66
N GLU A 93 -39.78 -20.15 9.06
CA GLU A 93 -39.19 -21.23 8.27
C GLU A 93 -38.13 -21.95 9.09
N ARG A 94 -38.28 -23.27 9.25
CA ARG A 94 -37.42 -24.07 10.13
C ARG A 94 -36.21 -24.70 9.44
N THR A 95 -36.24 -24.80 8.12
CA THR A 95 -35.17 -25.44 7.34
C THR A 95 -34.94 -24.69 6.05
N ASP A 96 -33.69 -24.61 5.61
CA ASP A 96 -33.36 -24.07 4.30
C ASP A 96 -33.42 -25.13 3.19
N ARG A 97 -33.16 -24.70 1.94
CA ARG A 97 -33.14 -25.58 0.76
C ARG A 97 -32.06 -26.67 0.79
N TYR A 98 -31.08 -26.55 1.70
CA TYR A 98 -29.98 -27.49 1.86
C TYR A 98 -30.23 -28.49 3.00
N GLY A 99 -31.39 -28.41 3.65
CA GLY A 99 -31.75 -29.26 4.77
C GLY A 99 -31.07 -28.87 6.09
N ARG A 100 -30.48 -27.67 6.19
CA ARG A 100 -30.00 -27.14 7.48
C ARG A 100 -31.16 -26.59 8.28
N VAL A 101 -31.15 -26.82 9.57
CA VAL A 101 -32.11 -26.21 10.52
C VAL A 101 -31.78 -24.73 10.68
N LEU A 102 -32.80 -23.90 10.70
CA LEU A 102 -32.70 -22.45 10.85
C LEU A 102 -33.13 -22.06 12.27
N ALA A 103 -32.19 -21.52 13.06
CA ALA A 103 -32.46 -21.14 14.44
C ALA A 103 -31.63 -19.95 14.95
N GLY A 104 -32.18 -19.23 15.92
CA GLY A 104 -31.41 -18.47 16.90
C GLY A 104 -30.83 -19.44 17.93
N VAL A 105 -29.53 -19.32 18.20
CA VAL A 105 -28.83 -20.19 19.15
C VAL A 105 -28.64 -19.42 20.46
N VAL A 106 -29.26 -19.90 21.53
CA VAL A 106 -29.29 -19.23 22.83
C VAL A 106 -28.54 -20.07 23.86
N LYS A 107 -27.59 -19.46 24.58
CA LYS A 107 -26.89 -20.11 25.69
C LYS A 107 -27.79 -20.21 26.93
N ALA A 108 -27.36 -21.01 27.91
CA ALA A 108 -28.07 -21.15 29.19
C ALA A 108 -28.22 -19.84 29.98
N ASP A 109 -27.34 -18.86 29.77
CA ASP A 109 -27.40 -17.52 30.38
C ASP A 109 -28.36 -16.55 29.65
N GLY A 110 -29.04 -17.00 28.59
CA GLY A 110 -29.95 -16.19 27.78
C GLY A 110 -29.28 -15.40 26.66
N THR A 111 -27.96 -15.51 26.49
CA THR A 111 -27.24 -14.82 25.40
C THR A 111 -27.61 -15.40 24.03
N LEU A 112 -28.04 -14.55 23.10
CA LEU A 112 -28.20 -14.91 21.70
C LEU A 112 -26.85 -14.89 20.97
N VAL A 113 -26.34 -16.06 20.63
CA VAL A 113 -25.03 -16.23 19.96
C VAL A 113 -24.99 -15.51 18.61
N ASN A 114 -26.09 -15.51 17.87
CA ASN A 114 -26.21 -14.83 16.58
C ASN A 114 -25.86 -13.34 16.72
N ALA A 115 -26.37 -12.68 17.76
CA ALA A 115 -26.06 -11.29 18.04
C ALA A 115 -24.61 -11.10 18.48
N GLU A 116 -24.01 -12.04 19.22
CA GLU A 116 -22.60 -11.95 19.62
C GLU A 116 -21.63 -11.99 18.42
N VAL A 117 -21.88 -12.84 17.42
CA VAL A 117 -21.06 -12.89 16.19
C VAL A 117 -21.13 -11.54 15.45
N ALA A 118 -22.34 -10.98 15.32
CA ALA A 118 -22.52 -9.65 14.73
C ALA A 118 -21.88 -8.55 15.59
N ARG A 119 -21.95 -8.64 16.92
CA ARG A 119 -21.32 -7.71 17.86
C ARG A 119 -19.81 -7.70 17.72
N ALA A 120 -19.20 -8.84 17.42
CA ALA A 120 -17.78 -8.93 17.12
C ALA A 120 -17.40 -8.30 15.76
N GLY A 121 -18.39 -7.93 14.93
CA GLY A 121 -18.17 -7.42 13.57
C GLY A 121 -17.77 -8.53 12.59
N LEU A 122 -18.14 -9.77 12.89
CA LEU A 122 -17.75 -10.97 12.12
C LEU A 122 -18.91 -11.56 11.30
N ALA A 123 -20.04 -10.85 11.21
CA ALA A 123 -21.15 -11.20 10.35
C ALA A 123 -22.00 -9.98 9.97
N ALA A 124 -22.62 -10.02 8.78
CA ALA A 124 -23.66 -9.10 8.34
C ALA A 124 -25.00 -9.42 9.03
N ALA A 125 -25.85 -8.40 9.23
CA ALA A 125 -27.24 -8.61 9.61
C ALA A 125 -28.10 -8.80 8.35
N ILE A 126 -28.75 -9.96 8.21
CA ILE A 126 -29.60 -10.28 7.05
C ILE A 126 -30.96 -10.85 7.48
N THR A 127 -31.92 -10.87 6.55
CA THR A 127 -33.14 -11.67 6.72
C THR A 127 -33.07 -12.89 5.81
N VAL A 128 -33.53 -14.04 6.31
CA VAL A 128 -33.55 -15.30 5.55
C VAL A 128 -35.01 -15.68 5.32
N GLY A 129 -35.50 -15.53 4.09
CA GLY A 129 -36.92 -15.74 3.79
C GLY A 129 -37.81 -14.82 4.63
N ARG A 130 -38.80 -15.38 5.32
CA ARG A 130 -39.65 -14.64 6.28
C ARG A 130 -39.07 -14.58 7.70
N ASN A 131 -37.89 -15.13 7.94
CA ASN A 131 -37.30 -15.17 9.27
C ASN A 131 -36.62 -13.84 9.61
N ALA A 132 -37.23 -13.10 10.53
CA ALA A 132 -36.78 -11.79 10.98
C ALA A 132 -36.84 -11.62 12.50
N ARG A 133 -37.24 -12.66 13.27
CA ARG A 133 -37.39 -12.62 14.72
C ARG A 133 -36.16 -12.06 15.45
N PHE A 134 -34.97 -12.46 15.03
CA PHE A 134 -33.70 -12.09 15.70
C PHE A 134 -33.02 -10.88 15.05
N TYR A 135 -33.52 -10.42 13.90
CA TYR A 135 -32.90 -9.33 13.14
C TYR A 135 -32.75 -8.03 13.95
N PRO A 136 -33.73 -7.56 14.76
CA PRO A 136 -33.57 -6.32 15.51
C PRO A 136 -32.38 -6.35 16.49
N GLU A 137 -32.21 -7.47 17.21
CA GLU A 137 -31.10 -7.64 18.17
C GLU A 137 -29.75 -7.78 17.45
N VAL A 138 -29.70 -8.58 16.38
CA VAL A 138 -28.51 -8.72 15.54
C VAL A 138 -28.10 -7.38 14.91
N ASN A 139 -29.06 -6.60 14.42
CA ASN A 139 -28.79 -5.29 13.82
C ASN A 139 -28.31 -4.25 14.84
N ALA A 140 -28.84 -4.31 16.08
CA ALA A 140 -28.33 -3.49 17.19
C ALA A 140 -26.87 -3.86 17.53
N ALA A 141 -26.57 -5.16 17.64
CA ALA A 141 -25.23 -5.66 17.86
C ALA A 141 -24.25 -5.28 16.73
N LEU A 142 -24.67 -5.40 15.47
CA LEU A 142 -23.90 -4.94 14.32
C LEU A 142 -23.62 -3.43 14.40
N SER A 143 -24.60 -2.63 14.83
CA SER A 143 -24.42 -1.19 14.99
C SER A 143 -23.35 -0.85 16.04
N GLU A 144 -23.26 -1.63 17.12
CA GLU A 144 -22.17 -1.52 18.09
C GLU A 144 -20.80 -1.87 17.48
N ALA A 145 -20.76 -2.90 16.63
CA ALA A 145 -19.53 -3.30 15.94
C ALA A 145 -19.05 -2.23 14.96
N VAL A 146 -19.97 -1.62 14.21
CA VAL A 146 -19.70 -0.48 13.33
C VAL A 146 -19.16 0.71 14.13
N ALA A 147 -19.84 1.09 15.22
CA ALA A 147 -19.46 2.24 16.04
C ALA A 147 -18.09 2.07 16.71
N ALA A 148 -17.71 0.83 17.02
CA ALA A 148 -16.43 0.48 17.62
C ALA A 148 -15.38 -0.01 16.61
N GLU A 149 -15.67 0.05 15.30
CA GLU A 149 -14.77 -0.38 14.21
C GLU A 149 -14.21 -1.80 14.41
N ARG A 150 -15.05 -2.75 14.82
CA ARG A 150 -14.67 -4.14 15.08
C ARG A 150 -14.77 -5.02 13.84
N GLY A 151 -13.93 -6.06 13.78
CA GLY A 151 -13.96 -7.08 12.73
C GLY A 151 -13.91 -6.48 11.32
N LEU A 152 -14.89 -6.81 10.50
CA LEU A 152 -15.02 -6.36 9.10
C LEU A 152 -15.13 -4.83 8.95
N HIS A 153 -15.42 -4.11 10.04
CA HIS A 153 -15.52 -2.66 10.07
C HIS A 153 -14.23 -1.95 10.48
N SER A 154 -13.18 -2.70 10.83
CA SER A 154 -11.91 -2.11 11.28
C SER A 154 -11.16 -1.42 10.15
N GLY A 155 -10.63 -0.22 10.40
CA GLY A 155 -9.68 0.46 9.52
C GLY A 155 -8.22 -0.01 9.65
N GLU A 156 -7.94 -0.93 10.57
CA GLU A 156 -6.59 -1.38 10.93
C GLU A 156 -6.30 -2.84 10.52
N ILE A 157 -7.31 -3.57 10.04
CA ILE A 157 -7.14 -4.94 9.52
C ILE A 157 -7.05 -4.86 8.00
N ASP A 158 -5.88 -5.11 7.43
CA ASP A 158 -5.56 -4.85 6.02
C ASP A 158 -6.57 -5.40 4.99
N CYS A 159 -7.17 -6.57 5.25
CA CYS A 159 -8.10 -7.19 4.31
C CYS A 159 -9.51 -6.56 4.32
N THR A 160 -9.85 -5.73 5.32
CA THR A 160 -11.20 -5.15 5.41
C THR A 160 -11.39 -4.03 4.41
N LEU A 161 -12.64 -3.76 4.03
CA LEU A 161 -12.93 -2.68 3.09
C LEU A 161 -12.52 -1.30 3.64
N PRO A 162 -12.77 -0.94 4.92
CA PRO A 162 -12.32 0.34 5.46
C PRO A 162 -10.80 0.52 5.41
N ALA A 163 -10.02 -0.51 5.74
CA ALA A 163 -8.56 -0.45 5.68
C ALA A 163 -8.05 -0.30 4.24
N GLN A 164 -8.61 -1.06 3.30
CA GLN A 164 -8.25 -0.95 1.89
C GLN A 164 -8.59 0.44 1.32
N VAL A 165 -9.74 1.01 1.69
CA VAL A 165 -10.14 2.38 1.30
C VAL A 165 -9.16 3.40 1.88
N LYS A 166 -8.82 3.29 3.17
CA LYS A 166 -7.82 4.12 3.85
C LYS A 166 -6.45 4.07 3.15
N ALA A 167 -6.02 2.89 2.71
CA ALA A 167 -4.76 2.72 2.00
C ALA A 167 -4.76 3.45 0.65
N VAL A 168 -5.87 3.36 -0.11
CA VAL A 168 -6.01 4.02 -1.41
C VAL A 168 -6.11 5.55 -1.26
N THR A 169 -6.86 6.05 -0.27
CA THR A 169 -6.95 7.49 0.00
C THR A 169 -5.63 8.08 0.48
N THR A 170 -4.89 7.35 1.32
CA THR A 170 -3.53 7.76 1.76
C THR A 170 -2.57 7.84 0.58
N ALA A 171 -2.61 6.87 -0.34
CA ALA A 171 -1.81 6.92 -1.56
C ALA A 171 -2.15 8.12 -2.44
N ALA A 172 -3.43 8.48 -2.53
CA ALA A 172 -3.89 9.67 -3.25
C ALA A 172 -3.46 10.99 -2.58
N ALA A 173 -3.27 10.98 -1.26
CA ALA A 173 -2.83 12.13 -0.46
C ALA A 173 -1.30 12.28 -0.35
N ALA A 174 -0.51 11.32 -0.85
CA ALA A 174 0.95 11.35 -0.75
C ALA A 174 1.54 12.67 -1.28
N PRO A 175 2.68 13.19 -0.82
CA PRO A 175 3.32 14.32 -1.48
C PRO A 175 3.87 13.92 -2.85
N ALA A 176 3.96 14.89 -3.77
CA ALA A 176 4.76 14.71 -4.99
C ALA A 176 6.26 14.71 -4.65
N PRO A 177 7.10 14.00 -5.42
CA PRO A 177 8.55 14.19 -5.33
C PRO A 177 8.95 15.65 -5.55
N ALA A 178 10.09 16.05 -5.00
CA ALA A 178 10.61 17.39 -5.24
C ALA A 178 10.87 17.60 -6.73
N ALA A 179 10.69 18.83 -7.23
CA ALA A 179 10.98 19.14 -8.63
C ALA A 179 12.41 18.73 -9.03
N THR A 180 13.37 18.78 -8.11
CA THR A 180 14.78 18.39 -8.33
C THR A 180 15.07 16.90 -8.15
N ALA A 181 14.06 16.08 -7.86
CA ALA A 181 14.23 14.65 -7.66
C ALA A 181 14.69 13.94 -8.95
N ALA A 182 15.42 12.83 -8.76
CA ALA A 182 15.91 12.00 -9.85
C ALA A 182 14.74 11.34 -10.62
N PRO A 183 14.91 11.00 -11.92
CA PRO A 183 13.87 10.35 -12.73
C PRO A 183 13.28 9.09 -12.08
N ALA A 184 14.14 8.26 -11.46
CA ALA A 184 13.71 7.02 -10.82
C ALA A 184 12.70 7.26 -9.67
N GLU A 185 12.82 8.36 -8.92
CA GLU A 185 11.88 8.69 -7.85
C GLU A 185 10.51 9.08 -8.40
N TRP A 186 10.48 9.86 -9.49
CA TRP A 186 9.25 10.20 -10.19
C TRP A 186 8.57 8.97 -10.81
N THR A 187 9.34 8.06 -11.43
CA THR A 187 8.83 6.80 -11.97
C THR A 187 8.23 5.92 -10.87
N LEU A 188 8.92 5.78 -9.72
CA LEU A 188 8.40 5.04 -8.58
C LEU A 188 7.10 5.64 -8.04
N ALA A 189 6.99 6.97 -8.00
CA ALA A 189 5.77 7.65 -7.58
C ALA A 189 4.61 7.37 -8.56
N ALA A 190 4.87 7.39 -9.87
CA ALA A 190 3.89 7.03 -10.90
C ALA A 190 3.41 5.57 -10.76
N ASP A 191 4.32 4.63 -10.55
CA ASP A 191 3.99 3.21 -10.38
C ASP A 191 3.17 2.94 -9.11
N LYS A 192 3.47 3.66 -8.02
CA LYS A 192 2.66 3.62 -6.79
C LYS A 192 1.25 4.16 -7.02
N ALA A 193 1.11 5.29 -7.72
CA ALA A 193 -0.20 5.85 -8.07
C ALA A 193 -1.03 4.90 -8.94
N LYS A 194 -0.40 4.30 -9.96
CA LYS A 194 -1.02 3.29 -10.83
C LYS A 194 -1.47 2.05 -10.05
N SER A 195 -0.63 1.56 -9.13
CA SER A 195 -0.96 0.42 -8.27
C SER A 195 -2.14 0.74 -7.33
N ALA A 196 -2.20 1.95 -6.78
CA ALA A 196 -3.33 2.40 -5.97
C ALA A 196 -4.62 2.52 -6.79
N LEU A 197 -4.54 2.94 -8.05
CA LEU A 197 -5.69 2.99 -8.97
C LEU A 197 -6.30 1.61 -9.21
N LEU A 198 -5.47 0.58 -9.43
CA LEU A 198 -5.93 -0.81 -9.58
C LEU A 198 -6.66 -1.33 -8.32
N ARG A 199 -6.18 -0.94 -7.13
CA ARG A 199 -6.85 -1.26 -5.86
C ARG A 199 -8.18 -0.51 -5.73
N ALA A 200 -8.22 0.78 -6.05
CA ALA A 200 -9.45 1.58 -6.07
C ALA A 200 -10.54 0.90 -6.93
N ASP A 201 -10.17 0.43 -8.12
CA ASP A 201 -11.08 -0.25 -9.06
C ASP A 201 -11.57 -1.61 -8.56
N ALA A 202 -10.78 -2.29 -7.72
CA ALA A 202 -11.22 -3.51 -7.06
C ALA A 202 -12.30 -3.24 -6.01
N LEU A 203 -12.18 -2.15 -5.23
CA LEU A 203 -13.08 -1.83 -4.12
C LEU A 203 -14.51 -1.49 -4.55
N VAL A 204 -14.69 -0.97 -5.75
CA VAL A 204 -16.02 -0.56 -6.26
C VAL A 204 -16.76 -1.71 -6.95
N ARG A 205 -16.09 -2.83 -7.20
CA ARG A 205 -16.73 -4.01 -7.81
C ARG A 205 -17.50 -4.78 -6.74
N PRO A 206 -18.84 -4.84 -6.78
CA PRO A 206 -19.63 -5.53 -5.77
C PRO A 206 -19.31 -7.03 -5.80
N ARG A 207 -18.66 -7.53 -4.75
CA ARG A 207 -18.37 -8.95 -4.56
C ARG A 207 -18.49 -9.32 -3.09
N GLY A 208 -19.15 -10.44 -2.84
CA GLY A 208 -19.12 -11.13 -1.55
C GLY A 208 -19.85 -10.39 -0.42
N ILE A 209 -19.68 -10.94 0.77
CA ILE A 209 -20.31 -10.44 1.99
C ILE A 209 -19.80 -9.04 2.38
N VAL A 210 -18.57 -8.74 1.96
CA VAL A 210 -17.90 -7.45 2.21
C VAL A 210 -18.74 -6.26 1.71
N TRP A 211 -19.52 -6.45 0.64
CA TRP A 211 -20.42 -5.42 0.13
C TRP A 211 -21.80 -5.45 0.81
N THR A 212 -22.31 -6.62 1.22
CA THR A 212 -23.64 -6.78 1.84
C THR A 212 -23.68 -6.37 3.31
N VAL A 213 -22.54 -6.43 4.01
CA VAL A 213 -22.35 -5.91 5.38
C VAL A 213 -22.63 -4.40 5.46
N LEU A 214 -22.49 -3.69 4.35
CA LEU A 214 -22.64 -2.24 4.29
C LEU A 214 -24.06 -1.83 3.92
N SER A 215 -24.64 -0.89 4.67
CA SER A 215 -25.90 -0.24 4.30
C SER A 215 -25.81 0.47 2.95
N ALA A 216 -26.94 0.69 2.27
CA ALA A 216 -26.98 1.42 1.00
C ALA A 216 -26.36 2.83 1.07
N ALA A 217 -26.45 3.48 2.23
CA ALA A 217 -25.80 4.77 2.48
C ALA A 217 -24.27 4.64 2.58
N GLN A 218 -23.77 3.64 3.32
CA GLN A 218 -22.32 3.35 3.40
C GLN A 218 -21.77 2.97 2.02
N GLN A 219 -22.47 2.12 1.28
CA GLN A 219 -22.13 1.75 -0.09
C GLN A 219 -22.01 2.98 -1.00
N SER A 220 -23.01 3.87 -1.00
CA SER A 220 -22.99 5.09 -1.82
C SER A 220 -21.83 6.01 -1.46
N LYS A 221 -21.62 6.25 -0.15
CA LYS A 221 -20.52 7.07 0.35
C LYS A 221 -19.15 6.50 -0.04
N LEU A 222 -18.98 5.18 0.05
CA LEU A 222 -17.74 4.51 -0.34
C LEU A 222 -17.52 4.58 -1.85
N ARG A 223 -18.55 4.41 -2.68
CA ARG A 223 -18.42 4.60 -4.14
C ARG A 223 -17.99 6.02 -4.49
N GLU A 224 -18.60 7.02 -3.87
CA GLU A 224 -18.25 8.42 -4.09
C GLU A 224 -16.82 8.73 -3.63
N LEU A 225 -16.43 8.24 -2.45
CA LEU A 225 -15.07 8.40 -1.94
C LEU A 225 -14.04 7.72 -2.84
N VAL A 226 -14.29 6.48 -3.28
CA VAL A 226 -13.38 5.78 -4.18
C VAL A 226 -13.35 6.43 -5.56
N ALA A 227 -14.48 6.90 -6.10
CA ALA A 227 -14.55 7.60 -7.38
C ALA A 227 -13.76 8.92 -7.38
N SER A 228 -13.92 9.74 -6.34
CA SER A 228 -13.15 10.97 -6.18
C SER A 228 -11.66 10.68 -6.02
N THR A 229 -11.30 9.69 -5.20
CA THR A 229 -9.92 9.25 -4.99
C THR A 229 -9.28 8.72 -6.28
N ARG A 230 -10.04 7.95 -7.07
CA ARG A 230 -9.62 7.44 -8.39
C ARG A 230 -9.26 8.60 -9.33
N SER A 231 -10.11 9.62 -9.40
CA SER A 231 -9.86 10.82 -10.22
C SER A 231 -8.56 11.52 -9.80
N THR A 232 -8.34 11.68 -8.48
CA THR A 232 -7.09 12.24 -7.96
C THR A 232 -5.87 11.39 -8.32
N LEU A 233 -5.95 10.07 -8.17
CA LEU A 233 -4.86 9.16 -8.51
C LEU A 233 -4.51 9.18 -10.00
N ASP A 234 -5.52 9.22 -10.87
CA ASP A 234 -5.34 9.32 -12.33
C ASP A 234 -4.62 10.62 -12.72
N GLN A 235 -5.03 11.76 -12.14
CA GLN A 235 -4.36 13.03 -12.37
C GLN A 235 -2.91 12.99 -11.88
N ARG A 236 -2.67 12.43 -10.70
CA ARG A 236 -1.32 12.31 -10.13
C ARG A 236 -0.43 11.37 -10.92
N GLU A 237 -0.94 10.25 -11.42
CA GLU A 237 -0.17 9.34 -12.27
C GLU A 237 0.34 10.09 -13.52
N LYS A 238 -0.50 10.93 -14.13
CA LYS A 238 -0.11 11.78 -15.27
C LYS A 238 0.92 12.83 -14.86
N ASP A 239 0.72 13.51 -13.74
CA ASP A 239 1.65 14.52 -13.24
C ASP A 239 3.02 13.90 -12.90
N PHE A 240 3.03 12.69 -12.35
CA PHE A 240 4.27 11.98 -12.02
C PHE A 240 5.02 11.49 -13.25
N ARG A 241 4.30 11.02 -14.28
CA ARG A 241 4.93 10.69 -15.57
C ARG A 241 5.51 11.90 -16.26
N SER A 242 4.81 13.04 -16.24
CA SER A 242 5.34 14.28 -16.82
C SER A 242 6.55 14.80 -16.03
N GLY A 243 6.53 14.67 -14.69
CA GLY A 243 7.67 14.95 -13.81
C GLY A 243 8.89 14.08 -14.12
N ALA A 244 8.69 12.77 -14.34
CA ALA A 244 9.76 11.86 -14.74
C ALA A 244 10.41 12.28 -16.06
N ALA A 245 9.61 12.53 -17.10
CA ALA A 245 10.10 12.99 -18.40
C ALA A 245 10.84 14.34 -18.30
N ALA A 246 10.36 15.26 -17.46
CA ALA A 246 11.03 16.53 -17.21
C ALA A 246 12.35 16.36 -16.44
N ALA A 247 12.45 15.39 -15.52
CA ALA A 247 13.69 15.06 -14.83
C ALA A 247 14.72 14.46 -15.81
N GLU A 248 14.33 13.51 -16.66
CA GLU A 248 15.21 12.92 -17.67
C GLU A 248 15.75 13.98 -18.64
N LYS A 249 14.87 14.88 -19.10
CA LYS A 249 15.27 15.98 -19.98
C LYS A 249 16.33 16.87 -19.33
N ARG A 250 16.15 17.24 -18.06
CA ARG A 250 17.12 18.07 -17.33
C ARG A 250 18.45 17.35 -17.10
N GLU A 251 18.43 16.05 -16.82
CA GLU A 251 19.65 15.26 -16.71
C GLU A 251 20.41 15.20 -18.04
N ALA A 252 19.69 15.05 -19.16
CA ALA A 252 20.27 15.07 -20.50
C ALA A 252 20.86 16.44 -20.85
N GLU A 253 20.15 17.53 -20.58
CA GLU A 253 20.62 18.90 -20.78
C GLU A 253 21.87 19.19 -19.93
N ALA A 254 21.87 18.80 -18.66
CA ALA A 254 23.02 18.94 -17.77
C ALA A 254 24.21 18.07 -18.22
N ALA A 255 23.96 16.86 -18.75
CA ALA A 255 25.01 16.00 -19.30
C ALA A 255 25.62 16.60 -20.56
N GLU A 256 24.80 17.19 -21.43
CA GLU A 256 25.28 17.90 -22.61
C GLU A 256 26.10 19.14 -22.23
N GLU A 257 25.64 19.93 -21.26
CA GLU A 257 26.38 21.08 -20.75
C GLU A 257 27.73 20.65 -20.16
N ARG A 258 27.77 19.59 -19.36
CA ARG A 258 29.02 19.01 -18.85
C ARG A 258 29.96 18.61 -19.97
N ARG A 259 29.46 17.92 -21.01
CA ARG A 259 30.28 17.53 -22.17
C ARG A 259 30.81 18.75 -22.92
N ARG A 260 30.01 19.80 -23.11
CA ARG A 260 30.44 21.06 -23.74
C ARG A 260 31.52 21.76 -22.91
N ALA A 261 31.36 21.77 -21.59
CA ALA A 261 32.35 22.33 -20.67
C ALA A 261 33.67 21.54 -20.69
N GLU A 262 33.61 20.20 -20.76
CA GLU A 262 34.80 19.34 -20.89
C GLU A 262 35.56 19.60 -22.20
N VAL A 263 34.86 19.67 -23.34
CA VAL A 263 35.47 19.99 -24.63
C VAL A 263 36.10 21.38 -24.60
N ALA A 264 35.40 22.39 -24.07
CA ALA A 264 35.93 23.75 -23.94
C ALA A 264 37.17 23.79 -23.03
N ALA A 265 37.18 23.05 -21.92
CA ALA A 265 38.33 22.95 -21.03
C ALA A 265 39.53 22.27 -21.72
N GLU A 266 39.29 21.25 -22.53
CA GLU A 266 40.33 20.58 -23.30
C GLU A 266 40.91 21.49 -24.39
N GLU A 267 40.08 22.21 -25.14
CA GLU A 267 40.56 23.20 -26.12
C GLU A 267 41.40 24.30 -25.45
N GLN A 268 40.99 24.77 -24.26
CA GLN A 268 41.78 25.74 -23.49
C GLN A 268 43.14 25.16 -23.08
N ARG A 269 43.19 23.91 -22.61
CA ARG A 269 44.46 23.22 -22.29
C ARG A 269 45.37 23.12 -23.51
N GLN A 270 44.83 22.75 -24.67
CA GLN A 270 45.59 22.64 -25.92
C GLN A 270 46.11 23.99 -26.40
N ARG A 271 45.30 25.06 -26.33
CA ARG A 271 45.72 26.41 -26.68
C ARG A 271 46.85 26.91 -25.77
N ALA A 272 46.73 26.67 -24.46
CA ALA A 272 47.76 27.04 -23.49
C ALA A 272 49.07 26.28 -23.75
N ALA A 273 49.01 24.96 -24.00
CA ALA A 273 50.17 24.15 -24.33
C ALA A 273 50.83 24.57 -25.65
N ALA A 274 50.04 24.90 -26.69
CA ALA A 274 50.56 25.39 -27.96
C ALA A 274 51.21 26.77 -27.81
N GLU A 275 50.65 27.66 -27.00
CA GLU A 275 51.28 28.93 -26.68
C GLU A 275 52.59 28.75 -25.92
N GLU A 276 52.60 27.87 -24.92
CA GLU A 276 53.82 27.53 -24.19
C GLU A 276 54.90 26.96 -25.12
N GLN A 277 54.53 26.04 -26.01
CA GLN A 277 55.45 25.49 -27.01
C GLN A 277 56.00 26.57 -27.93
N ARG A 278 55.14 27.47 -28.45
CA ARG A 278 55.60 28.62 -29.26
C ARG A 278 56.58 29.51 -28.49
N ARG A 279 56.35 29.76 -27.20
CA ARG A 279 57.27 30.52 -26.35
C ARG A 279 58.62 29.80 -26.20
N ARG A 280 58.61 28.47 -26.00
CA ARG A 280 59.84 27.65 -25.93
C ARG A 280 60.60 27.66 -27.25
N ASP A 281 59.92 27.46 -28.37
CA ASP A 281 60.53 27.45 -29.71
C ASP A 281 61.13 28.81 -30.06
N ALA A 282 60.41 29.91 -29.78
CA ALA A 282 60.92 31.27 -29.98
C ALA A 282 62.16 31.57 -29.12
N ALA A 283 62.17 31.12 -27.86
CA ALA A 283 63.33 31.26 -26.98
C ALA A 283 64.53 30.46 -27.50
N ALA A 284 64.32 29.22 -27.98
CA ALA A 284 65.37 28.40 -28.57
C ALA A 284 65.96 29.02 -29.85
N GLN A 285 65.10 29.58 -30.72
CA GLN A 285 65.54 30.30 -31.91
C GLN A 285 66.37 31.55 -31.57
N ALA A 286 65.92 32.34 -30.58
CA ALA A 286 66.66 33.51 -30.11
C ALA A 286 68.04 33.12 -29.55
N GLN A 287 68.12 32.03 -28.78
CA GLN A 287 69.39 31.49 -28.28
C GLN A 287 70.32 31.05 -29.42
N ALA A 288 69.79 30.33 -30.42
CA ALA A 288 70.58 29.90 -31.58
C ALA A 288 71.12 31.10 -32.38
N GLN A 289 70.30 32.12 -32.61
CA GLN A 289 70.73 33.36 -33.29
C GLN A 289 71.82 34.09 -32.49
N ALA A 290 71.69 34.16 -31.17
CA ALA A 290 72.71 34.76 -30.31
C ALA A 290 74.04 33.99 -30.38
N GLN A 291 74.02 32.65 -30.40
CA GLN A 291 75.23 31.83 -30.56
C GLN A 291 75.91 32.06 -31.92
N VAL A 292 75.15 32.11 -33.02
CA VAL A 292 75.70 32.41 -34.35
C VAL A 292 76.34 33.81 -34.37
N GLN A 293 75.70 34.80 -33.74
CA GLN A 293 76.24 36.15 -33.65
C GLN A 293 77.53 36.18 -32.82
N GLN A 294 77.61 35.45 -31.70
CA GLN A 294 78.83 35.31 -30.91
C GLN A 294 79.96 34.61 -31.68
N GLN A 295 79.67 33.56 -32.45
CA GLN A 295 80.68 32.91 -33.30
C GLN A 295 81.19 33.85 -34.39
N ARG A 296 80.31 34.65 -35.00
CA ARG A 296 80.70 35.67 -35.98
C ARG A 296 81.61 36.73 -35.37
N THR A 297 81.35 37.20 -34.15
CA THR A 297 82.21 38.19 -33.50
C THR A 297 83.56 37.61 -33.07
N GLN A 298 83.60 36.34 -32.65
CA GLN A 298 84.85 35.64 -32.33
C GLN A 298 85.72 35.32 -33.55
N SER A 299 85.10 35.01 -34.69
CA SER A 299 85.78 34.63 -35.95
C SER A 299 86.07 35.82 -36.86
N ALA A 300 85.71 37.04 -36.44
CA ALA A 300 85.96 38.24 -37.22
C ALA A 300 87.48 38.44 -37.39
N PRO A 301 88.00 38.58 -38.63
CA PRO A 301 89.42 38.79 -38.85
C PRO A 301 89.86 40.04 -38.09
N GLN A 302 90.88 39.89 -37.23
CA GLN A 302 91.53 41.04 -36.61
C GLN A 302 91.94 41.99 -37.73
N GLN A 303 91.39 43.21 -37.72
CA GLN A 303 91.82 44.23 -38.67
C GLN A 303 93.34 44.35 -38.55
N PRO A 304 94.09 44.27 -39.68
CA PRO A 304 95.53 44.44 -39.63
C PRO A 304 95.80 45.78 -38.95
N ALA A 305 96.69 45.79 -37.95
CA ALA A 305 97.05 46.99 -37.21
C ALA A 305 97.34 48.13 -38.19
N ASP A 306 96.68 49.28 -38.03
CA ASP A 306 96.90 50.45 -38.87
C ASP A 306 98.41 50.78 -38.82
N PRO A 307 99.15 50.64 -39.92
CA PRO A 307 100.60 50.87 -39.91
C PRO A 307 100.96 52.34 -39.69
N TYR A 308 99.97 53.27 -39.70
CA TYR A 308 100.17 54.69 -39.43
C TYR A 308 99.10 55.25 -38.48
N PRO A 309 99.11 54.87 -37.19
CA PRO A 309 98.15 55.35 -36.20
C PRO A 309 98.19 56.89 -36.11
N GLY A 310 97.04 57.54 -36.27
CA GLY A 310 96.93 59.00 -36.17
C GLY A 310 97.25 59.77 -37.45
N TYR A 311 97.53 59.11 -38.58
CA TYR A 311 97.70 59.79 -39.87
C TYR A 311 96.38 60.10 -40.57
N ASN A 312 96.12 61.38 -40.76
CA ASN A 312 94.93 61.99 -41.37
C ASN A 312 95.24 62.76 -42.67
N GLY A 313 96.42 62.56 -43.26
CA GLY A 313 96.83 63.16 -44.54
C GLY A 313 96.39 62.36 -45.79
N PRO A 314 96.74 62.83 -47.00
CA PRO A 314 96.34 62.20 -48.26
C PRO A 314 96.92 60.81 -48.43
N ARG A 315 96.08 59.89 -48.89
CA ARG A 315 96.40 58.48 -48.97
C ARG A 315 96.78 58.01 -50.41
N CYS A 316 98.07 57.82 -50.72
CA CYS A 316 98.59 57.16 -51.94
C CYS A 316 98.61 55.62 -51.86
N TYR A 317 97.71 54.96 -52.60
CA TYR A 317 97.56 53.49 -52.62
C TYR A 317 98.51 52.81 -53.61
N ALA A 318 98.97 51.61 -53.27
CA ALA A 318 99.72 50.74 -54.18
C ALA A 318 98.82 50.17 -55.30
N PRO A 319 99.37 49.76 -56.46
CA PRO A 319 98.59 49.13 -57.53
C PRO A 319 97.85 47.89 -57.01
N GLY A 320 96.52 47.88 -57.16
CA GLY A 320 95.63 46.85 -56.59
C GLY A 320 94.97 47.22 -55.26
N GLY A 321 95.24 48.40 -54.69
CA GLY A 321 94.41 49.05 -53.66
C GLY A 321 94.44 48.43 -52.25
N LYS A 322 95.22 47.37 -52.03
CA LYS A 322 95.23 46.63 -50.74
C LYS A 322 96.16 47.22 -49.68
N THR A 323 97.10 48.10 -50.06
CA THR A 323 98.03 48.76 -49.15
C THR A 323 98.24 50.23 -49.53
N TRP A 324 98.67 51.01 -48.55
CA TRP A 324 98.69 52.46 -48.62
C TRP A 324 99.90 53.05 -47.86
N THR A 325 100.48 54.15 -48.35
CA THR A 325 101.54 54.94 -47.67
C THR A 325 101.34 56.46 -47.81
N PRO A 326 101.78 57.29 -46.83
CA PRO A 326 101.75 58.76 -46.93
C PRO A 326 102.22 59.28 -48.29
N CYS A 327 101.42 60.14 -48.93
CA CYS A 327 101.83 60.73 -50.20
C CYS A 327 103.07 61.63 -50.00
N PRO A 328 104.13 61.49 -50.82
CA PRO A 328 105.29 62.35 -50.74
C PRO A 328 104.92 63.80 -51.09
N GLN A 329 105.33 64.74 -50.25
CA GLN A 329 105.14 66.17 -50.50
C GLN A 329 106.11 66.62 -51.59
N ARG A 330 105.61 67.31 -52.62
CA ARG A 330 106.42 68.02 -53.62
C ARG A 330 106.57 69.48 -53.24
#